data_AF-A0A1N7QXP1-F1
#
_entry.id   AF-A0A1N7QXP1-F1
#
_cell.length_a   1.000
_cell.length_b   1.000
_cell.length_c   1.000
_cell.angle_alpha   90.00
_cell.angle_beta   90.00
_cell.angle_gamma   90.00
#
_symmetry.space_group_name_H-M   'P 1'
#
loop_
_entity.id
_entity.type
_entity.pdbx_description
1 polymer ?
#
loop_
_entity_poly.entity_id
_entity_poly.type
_entity_poly.pdbx_seq_one_letter_code
_entity_poly.pdbx_strand_id
1 'polypeptide(L)'
;MTSKSVVNASVKSDNQLNFDFPYQGGSDGYIQLRKKDGSTDAMVSISKGQFVISVTNFNIRARFDSAAPVKYSCSMANDGSSDVVFINDAKGFISKVNQKHNCVNS
;
A
#
# COMPACT_ATOMS: atom_id res chain seq x y z
N MET A 1 21.91 -21.71 7.93
CA MET A 1 21.16 -20.61 7.30
C MET A 1 19.68 -20.95 7.39
N THR A 2 18.92 -20.31 8.28
CA THR A 2 17.48 -20.55 8.41
C THR A 2 16.77 -19.73 7.34
N SER A 3 16.12 -20.41 6.40
CA SER A 3 15.31 -19.76 5.37
C SER A 3 14.17 -19.00 6.04
N LYS A 4 14.29 -17.67 6.10
CA LYS A 4 13.18 -16.80 6.55
C LYS A 4 12.11 -16.83 5.46
N SER A 5 10.96 -17.45 5.74
CA SER A 5 9.84 -17.50 4.80
C SER A 5 9.23 -16.11 4.67
N VAL A 6 9.24 -15.57 3.45
CA VAL A 6 8.55 -14.33 3.08
C VAL A 6 7.35 -14.69 2.23
N VAL A 7 6.16 -14.26 2.63
CA VAL A 7 4.92 -14.48 1.89
C VAL A 7 4.34 -13.13 1.51
N ASN A 8 4.03 -12.94 0.23
CA ASN A 8 3.50 -11.69 -0.30
C ASN A 8 2.14 -11.91 -0.97
N ALA A 9 1.26 -10.92 -0.84
CA ALA A 9 0.02 -10.79 -1.61
C ALA A 9 -0.05 -9.37 -2.18
N SER A 10 -0.56 -9.21 -3.39
CA SER A 10 -0.68 -7.89 -4.03
C SER A 10 -1.91 -7.80 -4.90
N VAL A 11 -2.54 -6.63 -4.89
CA VAL A 11 -3.60 -6.26 -5.83
C VAL A 11 -3.16 -5.05 -6.63
N LYS A 12 -3.44 -5.09 -7.94
CA LYS A 12 -3.21 -3.99 -8.87
C LYS A 12 -4.43 -3.08 -8.89
N SER A 13 -4.22 -1.78 -8.94
CA SER A 13 -5.27 -0.78 -9.14
C SER A 13 -5.93 -0.94 -10.51
N ASP A 14 -7.26 -0.85 -10.57
CA ASP A 14 -8.02 -0.84 -11.82
C ASP A 14 -7.77 0.46 -12.62
N ASN A 15 -7.47 1.55 -11.92
CA ASN A 15 -7.14 2.83 -12.51
C ASN A 15 -5.63 3.02 -12.58
N GLN A 16 -5.17 3.58 -13.70
CA GLN A 16 -3.80 4.07 -13.82
C GLN A 16 -3.69 5.48 -13.24
N LEU A 17 -2.64 5.70 -12.46
CA LEU A 17 -2.24 7.01 -11.97
C LEU A 17 -1.51 7.72 -13.12
N ASN A 18 -1.99 8.90 -13.51
CA ASN A 18 -1.33 9.68 -14.54
C ASN A 18 -0.29 10.60 -13.89
N PHE A 19 0.98 10.32 -14.15
CA PHE A 19 2.09 11.20 -13.78
C PHE A 19 2.62 11.85 -15.06
N ASP A 20 2.53 13.18 -15.15
CA ASP A 20 3.04 13.94 -16.29
C ASP A 20 4.59 13.88 -16.36
N PHE A 21 5.19 14.59 -17.32
CA PHE A 21 6.65 14.62 -17.53
C PHE A 21 7.42 14.76 -16.19
N PRO A 22 8.50 13.98 -15.96
CA PRO A 22 9.24 13.10 -16.88
C PRO A 22 8.70 11.68 -17.06
N TYR A 23 7.57 11.32 -16.46
CA TYR A 23 7.12 9.92 -16.35
C TYR A 23 6.25 9.43 -17.51
N GLN A 24 5.96 10.31 -18.48
CA GLN A 24 5.24 10.02 -19.73
C GLN A 24 3.88 9.31 -19.54
N GLY A 25 3.20 9.60 -18.43
CA GLY A 25 1.88 9.07 -18.12
C GLY A 25 1.88 7.60 -17.71
N GLY A 26 0.74 7.17 -17.15
CA GLY A 26 0.43 5.76 -16.88
C GLY A 26 1.34 5.06 -15.88
N SER A 27 0.92 5.06 -14.61
CA SER A 27 1.53 4.27 -13.54
C SER A 27 0.50 3.39 -12.87
N ASP A 28 0.84 2.11 -12.73
CA ASP A 28 0.02 1.16 -12.04
C ASP A 28 0.24 1.31 -10.53
N GLY A 29 -0.84 1.52 -9.79
CA GLY A 29 -0.81 1.47 -8.32
C GLY A 29 -0.95 0.04 -7.83
N TYR A 30 -0.28 -0.29 -6.72
CA TYR A 30 -0.38 -1.59 -6.07
C TYR A 30 -0.60 -1.43 -4.58
N ILE A 31 -1.45 -2.29 -4.02
CA ILE A 31 -1.52 -2.52 -2.57
C ILE A 31 -0.90 -3.89 -2.32
N GLN A 32 0.11 -3.94 -1.45
CA GLN A 32 0.90 -5.14 -1.20
C GLN A 32 0.93 -5.46 0.30
N LEU A 33 0.71 -6.72 0.65
CA LEU A 33 0.89 -7.25 2.00
C LEU A 33 2.10 -8.16 2.01
N ARG A 34 3.02 -7.97 2.95
CA ARG A 34 4.22 -8.79 3.11
C ARG A 34 4.32 -9.33 4.51
N LYS A 35 4.32 -10.65 4.66
CA LYS A 35 4.60 -11.32 5.94
C LYS A 35 6.07 -11.73 6.00
N LYS A 36 6.79 -11.23 7.00
CA LYS A 36 8.21 -11.54 7.23
C LYS A 36 8.47 -11.59 8.73
N ASP A 37 9.20 -12.59 9.21
CA ASP A 37 9.63 -12.69 10.62
C ASP A 37 8.48 -12.54 11.66
N GLY A 38 7.27 -12.96 11.31
CA GLY A 38 6.08 -12.86 12.18
C GLY A 38 5.37 -11.51 12.15
N SER A 39 5.92 -10.47 11.51
CA SER A 39 5.24 -9.22 11.23
C SER A 39 4.58 -9.24 9.85
N THR A 40 3.54 -8.43 9.66
CA THR A 40 2.89 -8.21 8.36
C THR A 40 2.91 -6.72 8.05
N ASP A 41 3.56 -6.37 6.96
CA ASP A 41 3.61 -5.01 6.42
C ASP A 41 2.46 -4.81 5.44
N ALA A 42 1.87 -3.63 5.45
CA ALA A 42 0.96 -3.16 4.40
C ALA A 42 1.64 -2.01 3.66
N MET A 43 1.76 -2.14 2.34
CA MET A 43 2.52 -1.25 1.47
C MET A 43 1.64 -0.75 0.33
N VAL A 44 1.88 0.48 -0.10
CA VAL A 44 1.35 1.03 -1.34
C VAL A 44 2.54 1.37 -2.23
N SER A 45 2.50 0.90 -3.48
CA SER A 45 3.57 1.17 -4.45
C SER A 45 3.03 1.60 -5.80
N ILE A 46 3.90 2.19 -6.61
CA ILE A 46 3.61 2.63 -7.96
C ILE A 46 4.65 2.05 -8.92
N SER A 47 4.25 1.65 -10.13
CA SER A 47 5.20 1.11 -11.11
C SER A 47 6.17 2.15 -11.65
N LYS A 48 5.74 3.42 -11.68
CA LYS A 48 6.48 4.56 -12.23
C LYS A 48 6.15 5.83 -11.45
N GLY A 49 7.12 6.72 -11.32
CA GLY A 49 6.99 7.97 -10.57
C GLY A 49 7.60 7.87 -9.17
N GLN A 50 7.37 8.89 -8.36
CA GLN A 50 7.80 8.96 -6.98
C GLN A 50 6.71 9.57 -6.10
N PHE A 51 6.57 9.06 -4.88
CA PHE A 51 5.82 9.73 -3.84
C PHE A 51 6.60 10.96 -3.38
N VAL A 52 6.02 12.15 -3.57
CA VAL A 52 6.58 13.39 -3.05
C VAL A 52 6.27 13.45 -1.56
N ILE A 53 7.22 13.02 -0.75
CA ILE A 53 7.09 12.95 0.71
C ILE A 53 7.85 14.13 1.31
N SER A 54 7.10 15.11 1.83
CA SER A 54 7.71 16.11 2.71
C SER A 54 7.97 15.48 4.07
N VAL A 55 9.05 15.92 4.73
CA VAL A 55 9.59 15.38 5.98
C VAL A 55 8.62 15.41 7.18
N THR A 56 7.40 15.91 7.00
CA THR A 56 6.42 16.10 8.08
C THR A 56 5.09 15.44 7.73
N ASN A 57 4.74 14.38 8.47
CA ASN A 57 3.41 13.76 8.49
C ASN A 57 2.88 13.33 7.11
N PHE A 58 3.59 12.41 6.45
CA PHE A 58 3.08 11.75 5.26
C PHE A 58 1.91 10.82 5.61
N ASN A 59 0.76 11.08 4.99
CA ASN A 59 -0.45 10.34 5.24
C ASN A 59 -1.17 10.04 3.93
N ILE A 60 -1.74 8.85 3.84
CA ILE A 60 -2.66 8.47 2.77
C ILE A 60 -4.09 8.48 3.30
N ARG A 61 -5.05 8.71 2.41
CA ARG A 61 -6.47 8.52 2.70
C ARG A 61 -6.96 7.33 1.90
N ALA A 62 -7.50 6.34 2.59
CA ALA A 62 -8.14 5.19 1.97
C ALA A 62 -9.63 5.20 2.30
N ARG A 63 -10.47 4.98 1.29
CA ARG A 63 -11.90 4.76 1.49
C ARG A 63 -12.18 3.30 1.16
N PHE A 64 -12.78 2.59 2.11
CA PHE A 64 -13.21 1.22 1.91
C PHE A 64 -14.71 1.24 1.62
N ASP A 65 -15.11 0.71 0.46
CA ASP A 65 -16.48 0.74 -0.04
C ASP A 65 -17.11 2.16 0.01
N SER A 66 -18.27 2.26 0.67
CA SER A 66 -19.05 3.48 0.89
C SER A 66 -18.82 4.09 2.28
N ALA A 67 -17.83 3.62 3.05
CA ALA A 67 -17.52 4.16 4.37
C ALA A 67 -16.84 5.54 4.28
N ALA A 68 -16.73 6.22 5.43
CA ALA A 68 -15.95 7.46 5.51
C ALA A 68 -14.46 7.20 5.19
N PRO A 69 -13.77 8.11 4.48
CA PRO A 69 -12.33 7.99 4.25
C PRO A 69 -11.55 7.93 5.57
N VAL A 70 -10.65 6.97 5.69
CA VAL A 70 -9.76 6.78 6.84
C VAL A 70 -8.38 7.29 6.47
N LYS A 71 -7.79 8.07 7.36
CA LYS A 71 -6.42 8.59 7.21
C LYS A 71 -5.44 7.61 7.86
N TYR A 72 -4.41 7.23 7.13
CA TYR A 72 -3.33 6.37 7.61
C TYR A 72 -2.01 7.14 7.56
N SER A 73 -1.23 7.07 8.64
CA SER A 73 0.14 7.56 8.63
C SER A 73 1.05 6.55 7.92
N CYS A 74 1.99 7.07 7.15
CA CYS A 74 2.88 6.25 6.35
C CYS A 74 4.35 6.61 6.59
N SER A 75 5.21 5.61 6.41
CA SER A 75 6.66 5.72 6.49
C SER A 75 7.30 5.39 5.14
N MET A 76 8.47 5.97 4.88
CA MET A 76 9.26 5.67 3.69
C MET A 76 9.95 4.30 3.80
N ALA A 77 10.36 3.76 2.66
CA ALA A 77 11.23 2.60 2.64
C ALA A 77 12.60 2.95 3.25
N ASN A 78 13.12 2.04 4.08
CA ASN A 78 14.41 2.24 4.74
C ASN A 78 15.61 2.13 3.78
N ASP A 79 15.38 1.66 2.55
CA ASP A 79 16.36 1.57 1.47
C ASP A 79 16.40 2.83 0.57
N GLY A 80 15.60 3.85 0.89
CA GLY A 80 15.53 5.10 0.13
C GLY A 80 14.59 5.05 -1.08
N SER A 81 13.90 3.94 -1.30
CA SER A 81 12.92 3.80 -2.38
C SER A 81 11.77 4.77 -2.20
N SER A 82 11.44 5.52 -3.25
CA SER A 82 10.39 6.55 -3.26
C SER A 82 9.15 6.14 -4.05
N ASP A 83 9.14 4.92 -4.58
CA ASP A 83 8.04 4.27 -5.31
C ASP A 83 7.17 3.38 -4.40
N VAL A 84 7.54 3.23 -3.12
CA VAL A 84 6.80 2.45 -2.13
C VAL A 84 6.72 3.16 -0.77
N VAL A 85 5.56 3.05 -0.13
CA VAL A 85 5.29 3.59 1.21
C VAL A 85 4.66 2.54 2.10
N PHE A 86 5.01 2.58 3.38
CA PHE A 86 4.57 1.62 4.39
C PHE A 86 3.47 2.25 5.24
N ILE A 87 2.34 1.57 5.38
CA ILE A 87 1.25 1.99 6.26
C ILE A 87 1.62 1.59 7.69
N ASN A 88 1.74 2.57 8.58
CA ASN A 88 2.18 2.34 9.96
C ASN A 88 1.18 1.47 10.75
N ASP A 89 -0.12 1.68 10.55
CA ASP A 89 -1.17 0.82 11.10
C ASP A 89 -1.56 -0.30 10.13
N ALA A 90 -0.60 -1.18 9.82
CA ALA A 90 -0.82 -2.30 8.91
C ALA A 90 -1.95 -3.23 9.39
N LYS A 91 -2.06 -3.48 10.70
CA LYS A 91 -3.10 -4.35 11.27
C LYS A 91 -4.50 -3.76 11.08
N GLY A 92 -4.69 -2.48 11.39
CA GLY A 92 -5.98 -1.79 11.21
C GLY A 92 -6.36 -1.69 9.73
N PHE A 93 -5.38 -1.42 8.85
CA PHE A 93 -5.59 -1.43 7.41
C PHE A 93 -6.05 -2.80 6.89
N ILE A 94 -5.32 -3.88 7.23
CA ILE A 94 -5.65 -5.25 6.80
C ILE A 94 -7.02 -5.68 7.33
N SER A 95 -7.36 -5.32 8.57
CA SER A 95 -8.68 -5.60 9.14
C SER A 95 -9.81 -4.98 8.32
N LYS A 96 -9.63 -3.74 7.84
CA LYS A 96 -10.60 -3.06 6.97
C LYS A 96 -10.72 -3.69 5.58
N VAL A 97 -9.61 -4.17 5.02
CA VAL A 97 -9.61 -4.93 3.75
C VAL A 97 -10.33 -6.27 3.91
N ASN A 98 -10.04 -7.02 4.99
CA ASN A 98 -10.59 -8.36 5.20
C ASN A 98 -12.05 -8.35 5.68
N GLN A 99 -12.53 -7.29 6.32
CA GLN A 99 -13.91 -7.19 6.82
C GLN A 99 -14.98 -7.42 5.75
N LYS A 100 -14.63 -7.31 4.46
CA LYS A 100 -15.60 -7.37 3.36
C LYS A 100 -15.46 -8.55 2.42
N HIS A 101 -14.48 -9.45 2.61
CA HIS A 101 -14.45 -10.74 1.93
C HIS A 101 -15.47 -11.77 2.48
N ASN A 102 -16.32 -11.39 3.45
CA ASN A 102 -17.39 -12.24 3.99
C ASN A 102 -18.78 -12.07 3.31
N CYS A 103 -18.84 -11.57 2.07
CA CYS A 103 -20.03 -11.62 1.21
C CYS A 103 -19.57 -12.21 -0.13
N VAL A 104 -20.06 -13.31 -0.72
CA VAL A 104 -21.35 -14.02 -0.67
C VAL A 104 -21.06 -15.50 -0.95
N ASN A 105 -21.45 -16.39 -0.04
CA ASN A 105 -21.79 -17.78 -0.36
C ASN A 105 -23.12 -18.04 0.36
N SER A 106 -24.22 -17.78 -0.33
CA SER A 106 -25.59 -18.10 0.08
C SER A 106 -26.34 -18.57 -1.16
#